data_AF-A0A928THA6-F1
#
_entry.id   AF-A0A928THA6-F1
#
_cell.length_a   1.000
_cell.length_b   1.000
_cell.length_c   1.000
_cell.angle_alpha   90.00
_cell.angle_beta   90.00
_cell.angle_gamma   90.00
#
_symmetry.space_group_name_H-M   'P 1'
#
loop_
_entity.id
_entity.type
_entity.pdbx_description
1 polymer ?
#
loop_
_entity_poly.entity_id
_entity_poly.type
_entity_poly.pdbx_seq_one_letter_code
_entity_poly.pdbx_strand_id
1 'polypeptide(L)'
;MALPLPLRIAAVAFAAMVLAHHPVDAAPPASDATTRETNAAPDAEKLYRAIFKVKTRAVPDARSEKTLGAEREGTGVLIAPDGLIVTIGYLIVEADDVQVIDHRGRPLPAQLVAYDHASGFGLLRSLVPVDGPPIELGASSAIETSDPVMIATSEGPGDAAFALVVSKRAFTGSWEYMLDDALWTSPPVANWSGAGLIDRHGRLVGIGSLIVRDATGDEPRLPGNLFVPIDTLKAILPELIAQGHRKGPPRPWLGVAADEVQGRLVVSRVSPGSPADDAGIVAGDIVLGVGDEPVRTQADFYRKLWTGRSAGATIPLRVLQGADVREVSIRSIDRVDYFKPRTMY
;
A
#
# COMPACT_ATOMS: atom_id res chain seq x y z
N MET A 1 -1.01 37.72 -40.89
CA MET A 1 -0.01 38.67 -40.37
C MET A 1 -0.75 39.88 -39.83
N ALA A 2 -1.08 39.88 -38.53
CA ALA A 2 -1.65 41.03 -37.82
C ALA A 2 -1.62 40.77 -36.30
N LEU A 3 -0.68 41.43 -35.62
CA LEU A 3 -0.90 42.08 -34.33
C LEU A 3 -0.62 43.58 -34.60
N PRO A 4 -1.23 44.58 -33.92
CA PRO A 4 -1.01 44.75 -32.46
C PRO A 4 -2.10 45.50 -31.61
N LEU A 5 -2.15 45.18 -30.31
CA LEU A 5 -2.22 46.05 -29.10
C LEU A 5 -3.40 47.07 -28.88
N PRO A 6 -3.50 47.76 -27.71
CA PRO A 6 -4.20 47.36 -26.46
C PRO A 6 -5.37 48.32 -26.06
N LEU A 7 -6.10 48.02 -24.99
CA LEU A 7 -6.95 49.03 -24.33
C LEU A 7 -6.81 49.04 -22.80
N ARG A 8 -7.02 50.25 -22.28
CA ARG A 8 -6.55 50.84 -21.03
C ARG A 8 -7.43 50.55 -19.81
N ILE A 9 -6.74 50.57 -18.67
CA ILE A 9 -7.08 50.98 -17.30
C ILE A 9 -8.34 51.87 -17.18
N ALA A 10 -9.19 51.54 -16.20
CA ALA A 10 -10.03 52.50 -15.49
C ALA A 10 -9.90 52.27 -13.98
N ALA A 11 -9.39 53.29 -13.29
CA ALA A 11 -9.37 53.41 -11.84
C ALA A 11 -10.68 54.07 -11.37
N VAL A 12 -11.22 53.62 -10.23
CA VAL A 12 -12.24 54.36 -9.48
C VAL A 12 -11.78 54.45 -8.03
N ALA A 13 -11.53 55.69 -7.62
CA ALA A 13 -11.29 56.10 -6.24
C ALA A 13 -12.62 56.17 -5.48
N PHE A 14 -12.61 55.87 -4.18
CA PHE A 14 -13.61 56.41 -3.28
C PHE A 14 -13.01 56.79 -1.93
N ALA A 15 -13.46 57.94 -1.45
CA ALA A 15 -12.84 58.79 -0.45
C ALA A 15 -13.08 58.33 1.00
N ALA A 16 -12.14 58.74 1.85
CA ALA A 16 -12.22 58.66 3.30
C ALA A 16 -13.28 59.63 3.88
N MET A 17 -13.97 59.20 4.94
CA MET A 17 -14.65 60.11 5.86
C MET A 17 -14.35 59.65 7.30
N VAL A 18 -13.56 60.47 7.99
CA VAL A 18 -13.24 60.35 9.42
C VAL A 18 -14.15 61.32 10.17
N LEU A 19 -14.84 60.82 11.21
CA LEU A 19 -15.34 61.64 12.31
C LEU A 19 -15.13 60.87 13.64
N ALA A 20 -14.34 61.48 14.52
CA ALA A 20 -14.14 61.19 15.94
C ALA A 20 -15.43 61.43 16.75
N HIS A 21 -15.69 60.99 17.99
CA HIS A 21 -15.05 60.21 19.06
C HIS A 21 -16.16 60.00 20.12
N HIS A 22 -16.18 58.86 20.84
CA HIS A 22 -16.45 58.79 22.30
C HIS A 22 -16.12 57.37 22.80
N PRO A 23 -15.43 57.21 23.96
CA PRO A 23 -15.01 55.92 24.47
C PRO A 23 -16.17 55.28 25.25
N VAL A 24 -16.49 54.03 24.94
CA VAL A 24 -17.34 53.19 25.79
C VAL A 24 -16.42 52.15 26.41
N ASP A 25 -16.03 52.40 27.67
CA ASP A 25 -15.49 51.37 28.55
C ASP A 25 -16.59 50.33 28.78
N ALA A 26 -16.45 49.17 28.14
CA ALA A 26 -17.17 47.96 28.48
C ALA A 26 -16.16 46.83 28.58
N ALA A 27 -15.77 46.49 29.82
CA ALA A 27 -15.01 45.29 30.11
C ALA A 27 -15.79 44.06 29.59
N PRO A 28 -15.18 43.17 28.80
CA PRO A 28 -15.83 41.93 28.45
C PRO A 28 -15.93 41.03 29.70
N PRO A 29 -17.06 40.34 29.91
CA PRO A 29 -17.15 39.35 30.98
C PRO A 29 -16.12 38.24 30.72
N ALA A 30 -15.47 37.77 31.79
CA ALA A 30 -14.62 36.60 31.76
C ALA A 30 -15.44 35.40 31.26
N SER A 31 -15.29 35.05 29.97
CA SER A 31 -15.85 33.82 29.42
C SER A 31 -14.86 32.70 29.63
N ASP A 32 -15.33 31.66 30.29
CA ASP A 32 -14.64 30.40 30.60
C ASP A 32 -13.60 29.98 29.56
N ALA A 33 -12.42 29.65 30.06
CA ALA A 33 -11.38 28.94 29.36
C ALA A 33 -11.91 27.57 28.92
N THR A 34 -12.64 27.57 27.79
CA THR A 34 -12.86 26.36 27.02
C THR A 34 -11.53 26.08 26.35
N THR A 35 -10.85 25.04 26.80
CA THR A 35 -9.60 24.52 26.24
C THR A 35 -9.77 24.39 24.74
N ARG A 36 -9.29 25.38 23.98
CA ARG A 36 -8.99 25.19 22.57
C ARG A 36 -7.84 24.20 22.56
N GLU A 37 -8.13 22.93 22.29
CA GLU A 37 -7.12 22.02 21.78
C GLU A 37 -6.51 22.70 20.57
N THR A 38 -5.36 23.34 20.79
CA THR A 38 -4.49 23.78 19.72
C THR A 38 -4.09 22.51 19.00
N ASN A 39 -4.76 22.28 17.87
CA ASN A 39 -4.43 21.26 16.87
C ASN A 39 -3.03 21.60 16.33
N ALA A 40 -2.00 21.29 17.12
CA ALA A 40 -0.62 21.49 16.73
C ALA A 40 -0.34 20.52 15.59
N ALA A 41 0.17 21.05 14.47
CA ALA A 41 0.63 20.23 13.36
C ALA A 41 1.61 19.16 13.91
N PRO A 42 1.60 17.92 13.36
CA PRO A 42 2.52 16.88 13.79
C PRO A 42 3.96 17.39 13.79
N ASP A 43 4.71 17.12 14.86
CA ASP A 43 6.14 17.42 14.94
C ASP A 43 6.86 16.60 13.85
N ALA A 44 7.21 17.29 12.75
CA ALA A 44 7.83 16.68 11.59
C ALA A 44 9.18 16.04 11.93
N GLU A 45 9.97 16.66 12.81
CA GLU A 45 11.25 16.09 13.22
C GLU A 45 11.04 14.77 13.97
N LYS A 46 10.08 14.75 14.90
CA LYS A 46 9.70 13.54 15.63
C LYS A 46 9.15 12.45 14.70
N LEU A 47 8.32 12.82 13.73
CA LEU A 47 7.74 11.90 12.74
C LEU A 47 8.84 11.21 11.92
N TYR A 48 9.78 11.98 11.37
CA TYR A 48 10.81 11.46 10.47
C TYR A 48 11.86 10.61 11.17
N ARG A 49 12.03 10.73 12.49
CA ARG A 49 12.83 9.78 13.28
C ARG A 49 12.25 8.36 13.30
N ALA A 50 10.95 8.22 13.02
CA ALA A 50 10.27 6.94 12.92
C ALA A 50 10.21 6.39 11.47
N ILE A 51 10.72 7.13 10.50
CA ILE A 51 10.75 6.72 9.09
C ILE A 51 12.15 6.23 8.75
N PHE A 52 12.22 5.03 8.17
CA PHE A 52 13.46 4.35 7.83
C PHE A 52 13.51 4.07 6.34
N LYS A 53 14.70 4.19 5.74
CA LYS A 53 14.91 3.61 4.41
C LYS A 53 15.12 2.11 4.56
N VAL A 54 14.32 1.32 3.85
CA VAL A 54 14.48 -0.14 3.80
C VAL A 54 15.34 -0.45 2.59
N LYS A 55 16.41 -1.23 2.80
CA LYS A 55 17.20 -1.84 1.74
C LYS A 55 17.22 -3.34 1.95
N THR A 56 16.94 -4.09 0.90
CA THR A 56 17.01 -5.55 0.93
C THR A 56 17.74 -6.09 -0.27
N ARG A 57 18.32 -7.28 -0.07
CA ARG A 57 18.81 -8.15 -1.13
C ARG A 57 18.07 -9.48 -1.06
N ALA A 58 17.61 -9.96 -2.22
CA ALA A 58 17.04 -11.29 -2.34
C ALA A 58 18.14 -12.36 -2.32
N VAL A 59 17.81 -13.56 -1.85
CA VAL A 59 18.71 -14.73 -1.96
C VAL A 59 19.12 -14.93 -3.43
N PRO A 60 20.34 -15.42 -3.70
CA PRO A 60 20.76 -15.73 -5.06
C PRO A 60 19.76 -16.62 -5.81
N ASP A 61 19.50 -16.25 -7.07
CA ASP A 61 18.55 -16.93 -7.96
C ASP A 61 17.11 -16.98 -7.39
N ALA A 62 16.73 -15.99 -6.57
CA ALA A 62 15.37 -15.88 -6.04
C ALA A 62 14.33 -15.81 -7.17
N ARG A 63 13.19 -16.49 -6.99
CA ARG A 63 12.15 -16.56 -8.02
C ARG A 63 11.53 -15.18 -8.30
N SER A 64 11.55 -14.30 -7.31
CA SER A 64 11.03 -12.93 -7.37
C SER A 64 11.96 -11.94 -8.08
N GLU A 65 13.24 -12.26 -8.31
CA GLU A 65 14.21 -11.33 -8.92
C GLU A 65 13.78 -10.89 -10.32
N LYS A 66 13.24 -11.80 -11.12
CA LYS A 66 12.77 -11.50 -12.48
C LYS A 66 11.71 -10.39 -12.52
N THR A 67 10.94 -10.24 -11.44
CA THR A 67 9.84 -9.26 -11.35
C THR A 67 10.14 -8.06 -10.46
N LEU A 68 10.93 -8.25 -9.39
CA LEU A 68 11.15 -7.25 -8.35
C LEU A 68 12.60 -6.78 -8.26
N GLY A 69 13.51 -7.37 -9.02
CA GLY A 69 14.95 -7.17 -8.86
C GLY A 69 15.53 -7.91 -7.65
N ALA A 70 16.86 -8.05 -7.67
CA ALA A 70 17.63 -8.63 -6.57
C ALA A 70 17.83 -7.64 -5.42
N GLU A 71 18.06 -6.36 -5.74
CA GLU A 71 18.14 -5.28 -4.75
C GLU A 71 16.85 -4.48 -4.76
N ARG A 72 16.34 -4.16 -3.57
CA ARG A 72 15.09 -3.41 -3.42
C ARG A 72 15.24 -2.34 -2.37
N GLU A 73 14.65 -1.18 -2.65
CA GLU A 73 14.65 -0.05 -1.73
C GLU A 73 13.24 0.50 -1.56
N GLY A 74 12.97 1.04 -0.38
CA GLY A 74 11.72 1.72 -0.09
C GLY A 74 11.72 2.31 1.31
N THR A 75 10.53 2.50 1.86
CA THR A 75 10.33 3.11 3.17
C THR A 75 9.79 2.07 4.16
N GLY A 76 10.14 2.23 5.43
CA GLY A 76 9.55 1.50 6.56
C GLY A 76 9.19 2.47 7.67
N VAL A 77 8.16 2.14 8.43
CA VAL A 77 7.64 2.96 9.52
C VAL A 77 7.81 2.22 10.84
N LEU A 78 8.48 2.82 11.82
CA LEU A 78 8.62 2.30 13.17
C LEU A 78 7.29 2.40 13.91
N ILE A 79 6.79 1.25 14.39
CA ILE A 79 5.46 1.12 15.01
C ILE A 79 5.51 0.56 16.44
N ALA A 80 6.69 0.13 16.92
CA ALA A 80 6.87 -0.24 18.33
C ALA A 80 8.26 0.12 18.88
N PRO A 81 8.40 0.33 20.21
CA PRO A 81 9.66 0.75 20.84
C PRO A 81 10.80 -0.27 20.75
N ASP A 82 10.47 -1.54 20.51
CA ASP A 82 11.42 -2.65 20.38
C ASP A 82 12.01 -2.77 18.96
N GLY A 83 11.87 -1.72 18.13
CA GLY A 83 12.42 -1.67 16.78
C GLY A 83 11.57 -2.35 15.72
N LEU A 84 10.29 -2.62 15.98
CA LEU A 84 9.37 -3.19 14.98
C LEU A 84 9.00 -2.15 13.92
N ILE A 85 9.27 -2.48 12.66
CA ILE A 85 9.09 -1.61 11.50
C ILE A 85 8.12 -2.31 10.53
N VAL A 86 7.09 -1.61 10.09
CA VAL A 86 6.20 -2.07 9.01
C VAL A 86 6.66 -1.49 7.68
N THR A 87 6.57 -2.28 6.62
CA THR A 87 6.83 -1.87 5.23
C THR A 87 5.87 -2.61 4.29
N ILE A 88 6.03 -2.41 2.99
CA ILE A 88 5.29 -3.16 1.96
C ILE A 88 6.04 -4.46 1.62
N GLY A 89 5.29 -5.56 1.57
CA GLY A 89 5.82 -6.91 1.61
C GLY A 89 6.67 -7.29 0.40
N TYR A 90 6.42 -6.74 -0.79
CA TYR A 90 7.25 -7.05 -1.97
C TYR A 90 8.72 -6.60 -1.80
N LEU A 91 9.01 -5.64 -0.91
CA LEU A 91 10.38 -5.26 -0.60
C LEU A 91 11.14 -6.38 0.10
N ILE A 92 10.45 -7.34 0.73
CA ILE A 92 11.07 -8.31 1.63
C ILE A 92 10.83 -9.78 1.22
N VAL A 93 10.14 -10.02 0.10
CA VAL A 93 9.95 -11.36 -0.48
C VAL A 93 11.31 -11.96 -0.84
N GLU A 94 11.60 -13.17 -0.37
CA GLU A 94 12.88 -13.87 -0.59
C GLU A 94 14.13 -13.09 -0.15
N ALA A 95 13.98 -12.07 0.71
CA ALA A 95 15.12 -11.30 1.22
C ALA A 95 15.96 -12.11 2.22
N ASP A 96 17.29 -12.02 2.12
CA ASP A 96 18.27 -12.56 3.08
C ASP A 96 19.04 -11.47 3.83
N ASP A 97 19.53 -10.46 3.13
CA ASP A 97 20.13 -9.25 3.70
C ASP A 97 19.07 -8.16 3.79
N VAL A 98 18.83 -7.69 5.02
CA VAL A 98 17.84 -6.64 5.31
C VAL A 98 18.51 -5.59 6.19
N GLN A 99 18.49 -4.36 5.69
CA GLN A 99 19.00 -3.20 6.39
C GLN A 99 17.93 -2.11 6.44
N VAL A 100 17.83 -1.46 7.59
CA VAL A 100 17.03 -0.24 7.76
C VAL A 100 17.96 0.91 8.06
N ILE A 101 17.81 2.04 7.38
CA ILE A 101 18.68 3.20 7.53
C ILE A 101 17.87 4.28 8.23
N ASP A 102 18.37 4.78 9.36
CA ASP A 102 17.70 5.81 10.13
C ASP A 102 17.81 7.21 9.48
N HIS A 103 17.10 8.19 10.04
CA HIS A 103 17.10 9.58 9.61
C HIS A 103 18.49 10.26 9.60
N ARG A 104 19.52 9.66 10.22
CA ARG A 104 20.91 10.15 10.22
C ARG A 104 21.77 9.45 9.17
N GLY A 105 21.17 8.61 8.32
CA GLY A 105 21.87 7.82 7.32
C GLY A 105 22.62 6.62 7.89
N ARG A 106 22.35 6.23 9.14
CA ARG A 106 23.07 5.13 9.79
C ARG A 106 22.38 3.79 9.45
N PRO A 107 23.08 2.84 8.81
CA PRO A 107 22.52 1.54 8.49
C PRO A 107 22.43 0.67 9.75
N LEU A 108 21.26 0.08 9.97
CA LEU A 108 20.96 -0.82 11.08
C LEU A 108 20.60 -2.19 10.50
N PRO A 109 21.27 -3.28 10.92
CA PRO A 109 20.86 -4.61 10.51
C PRO A 109 19.47 -4.93 11.06
N ALA A 110 18.63 -5.55 10.25
CA ALA A 110 17.28 -5.93 10.64
C ALA A 110 16.99 -7.37 10.26
N GLN A 111 16.09 -8.00 11.02
CA GLN A 111 15.54 -9.31 10.69
C GLN A 111 14.13 -9.16 10.12
N LEU A 112 13.77 -10.06 9.22
CA LEU A 112 12.38 -10.20 8.79
C LEU A 112 11.58 -10.94 9.87
N VAL A 113 10.53 -10.30 10.36
CA VAL A 113 9.62 -10.85 11.38
C VAL A 113 8.49 -11.62 10.71
N ALA A 114 7.81 -10.98 9.76
CA ALA A 114 6.69 -11.59 9.05
C ALA A 114 6.57 -11.02 7.64
N TYR A 115 6.02 -11.81 6.74
CA TYR A 115 5.51 -11.34 5.45
C TYR A 115 4.14 -11.96 5.24
N ASP A 116 3.17 -11.11 4.91
CA ASP A 116 1.81 -11.55 4.67
C ASP A 116 1.34 -11.06 3.29
N HIS A 117 1.30 -11.99 2.33
CA HIS A 117 0.91 -11.68 0.97
C HIS A 117 -0.53 -11.15 0.87
N ALA A 118 -1.43 -11.66 1.71
CA ALA A 118 -2.86 -11.34 1.64
C ALA A 118 -3.17 -9.88 1.98
N SER A 119 -2.44 -9.28 2.95
CA SER A 119 -2.53 -7.84 3.23
C SER A 119 -1.54 -7.04 2.39
N GLY A 120 -0.42 -7.67 2.02
CA GLY A 120 0.72 -7.01 1.39
C GLY A 120 1.67 -6.37 2.40
N PHE A 121 1.49 -6.55 3.71
CA PHE A 121 2.43 -6.02 4.71
C PHE A 121 3.68 -6.90 4.85
N GLY A 122 4.79 -6.23 5.13
CA GLY A 122 6.02 -6.81 5.61
C GLY A 122 6.40 -6.24 6.97
N LEU A 123 6.90 -7.07 7.88
CA LEU A 123 7.39 -6.67 9.19
C LEU A 123 8.87 -6.96 9.31
N LEU A 124 9.62 -5.95 9.73
CA LEU A 124 11.04 -6.00 10.02
C LEU A 124 11.28 -5.65 11.48
N ARG A 125 12.38 -6.12 12.05
CA ARG A 125 12.82 -5.73 13.39
C ARG A 125 14.29 -5.37 13.35
N SER A 126 14.62 -4.16 13.76
CA SER A 126 16.02 -3.76 13.94
C SER A 126 16.69 -4.66 14.99
N LEU A 127 17.89 -5.14 14.70
CA LEU A 127 18.71 -5.93 15.64
C LEU A 127 19.48 -5.05 16.62
N VAL A 128 19.49 -3.73 16.39
CA VAL A 128 20.12 -2.73 17.25
C VAL A 128 19.10 -1.68 17.69
N PRO A 129 19.31 -0.98 18.82
CA PRO A 129 18.40 0.06 19.27
C PRO A 129 18.17 1.15 18.22
N VAL A 130 16.90 1.46 17.98
CA VAL A 130 16.45 2.55 17.09
C VAL A 130 16.34 3.87 17.84
N ASP A 131 16.55 4.98 17.13
CA ASP A 131 16.50 6.32 17.71
C ASP A 131 15.26 7.10 17.24
N GLY A 132 14.14 6.94 17.93
CA GLY A 132 12.91 7.65 17.63
C GLY A 132 11.70 7.02 18.34
N PRO A 133 10.66 7.81 18.64
CA PRO A 133 9.40 7.25 19.11
C PRO A 133 8.66 6.57 17.95
N PRO A 134 8.01 5.42 18.17
CA PRO A 134 7.16 4.81 17.14
C PRO A 134 5.98 5.71 16.78
N ILE A 135 5.50 5.60 15.54
CA ILE A 135 4.25 6.24 15.10
C ILE A 135 3.07 5.43 15.65
N GLU A 136 2.10 6.14 16.23
CA GLU A 136 0.85 5.53 16.68
C GLU A 136 0.02 5.06 15.48
N LEU A 137 -0.57 3.86 15.58
CA LEU A 137 -1.47 3.34 14.56
C LEU A 137 -2.86 3.99 14.66
N GLY A 138 -3.20 4.83 13.68
CA GLY A 138 -4.51 5.47 13.53
C GLY A 138 -5.58 4.51 13.03
N ALA A 139 -6.78 5.00 12.72
CA ALA A 139 -7.88 4.18 12.20
C ALA A 139 -8.12 4.51 10.73
N SER A 140 -7.77 3.59 9.81
CA SER A 140 -8.05 3.78 8.37
C SER A 140 -9.54 3.81 8.04
N SER A 141 -10.34 3.13 8.85
CA SER A 141 -11.81 3.14 8.78
C SER A 141 -12.41 4.52 9.04
N ALA A 142 -11.73 5.38 9.81
CA ALA A 142 -12.17 6.74 10.12
C ALA A 142 -11.74 7.78 9.07
N ILE A 143 -10.95 7.38 8.08
CA ILE A 143 -10.54 8.23 6.96
C ILE A 143 -11.67 8.29 5.94
N GLU A 144 -12.01 9.49 5.49
CA GLU A 144 -13.04 9.75 4.50
C GLU A 144 -12.47 10.35 3.20
N THR A 145 -13.25 10.31 2.13
CA THR A 145 -12.90 11.02 0.89
C THR A 145 -12.78 12.52 1.16
N SER A 146 -11.78 13.15 0.56
CA SER A 146 -11.33 14.53 0.77
C SER A 146 -10.60 14.80 2.09
N ASP A 147 -10.35 13.79 2.93
CA ASP A 147 -9.48 13.99 4.09
C ASP A 147 -8.05 14.32 3.62
N PRO A 148 -7.42 15.36 4.20
CA PRO A 148 -6.02 15.66 3.95
C PRO A 148 -5.13 14.65 4.69
N VAL A 149 -4.12 14.19 3.98
CA VAL A 149 -3.14 13.20 4.45
C VAL A 149 -1.74 13.62 4.03
N MET A 150 -0.76 13.16 4.78
CA MET A 150 0.66 13.36 4.46
C MET A 150 1.30 12.02 4.12
N ILE A 151 2.02 11.97 3.02
CA ILE A 151 2.81 10.81 2.61
C ILE A 151 4.25 11.05 3.06
N ALA A 152 4.71 10.25 4.03
CA ALA A 152 6.05 10.31 4.58
C ALA A 152 6.93 9.20 3.99
N THR A 153 8.02 9.61 3.34
CA THR A 153 9.00 8.74 2.68
C THR A 153 10.35 8.79 3.39
N SER A 154 11.21 7.82 3.12
CA SER A 154 12.57 7.81 3.67
C SER A 154 13.53 8.85 3.06
N GLU A 155 13.09 9.62 2.06
CA GLU A 155 13.87 10.73 1.49
C GLU A 155 13.89 11.98 2.38
N GLY A 156 13.13 11.97 3.48
CA GLY A 156 13.19 12.97 4.54
C GLY A 156 12.10 14.05 4.44
N PRO A 157 12.13 15.04 5.36
CA PRO A 157 11.07 16.04 5.49
C PRO A 157 10.82 16.89 4.24
N GLY A 158 11.83 17.08 3.39
CA GLY A 158 11.70 17.83 2.14
C GLY A 158 10.92 17.09 1.05
N ASP A 159 10.77 15.77 1.16
CA ASP A 159 9.98 14.92 0.24
C ASP A 159 8.59 14.60 0.82
N ALA A 160 8.25 15.14 1.99
CA ALA A 160 6.91 15.04 2.55
C ALA A 160 5.90 15.61 1.54
N ALA A 161 4.93 14.80 1.14
CA ALA A 161 3.91 15.22 0.19
C ALA A 161 2.54 15.30 0.87
N PHE A 162 1.87 16.43 0.71
CA PHE A 162 0.45 16.54 1.04
C PHE A 162 -0.39 15.98 -0.10
N ALA A 163 -1.35 15.14 0.26
CA ALA A 163 -2.32 14.56 -0.66
C ALA A 163 -3.72 14.60 -0.05
N LEU A 164 -4.73 14.37 -0.89
CA LEU A 164 -6.09 14.11 -0.46
C LEU A 164 -6.39 12.63 -0.69
N VAL A 165 -7.17 12.04 0.21
CA VAL A 165 -7.84 10.77 -0.07
C VAL A 165 -8.93 11.03 -1.09
N VAL A 166 -8.80 10.49 -2.30
CA VAL A 166 -9.73 10.75 -3.41
C VAL A 166 -10.74 9.63 -3.60
N SER A 167 -10.46 8.42 -3.11
CA SER A 167 -11.43 7.34 -3.03
C SER A 167 -11.05 6.29 -2.00
N LYS A 168 -12.04 5.48 -1.60
CA LYS A 168 -11.90 4.27 -0.78
C LYS A 168 -12.66 3.16 -1.47
N ARG A 169 -11.92 2.18 -2.00
CA ARG A 169 -12.51 1.12 -2.82
C ARG A 169 -11.60 -0.08 -2.93
N ALA A 170 -12.21 -1.20 -3.31
CA ALA A 170 -11.49 -2.43 -3.57
C ALA A 170 -10.42 -2.27 -4.65
N PHE A 171 -9.35 -3.04 -4.50
CA PHE A 171 -8.30 -3.21 -5.49
C PHE A 171 -8.09 -4.70 -5.77
N THR A 172 -7.77 -5.04 -7.01
CA THR A 172 -7.37 -6.39 -7.39
C THR A 172 -6.21 -6.29 -8.39
N GLY A 173 -5.12 -7.01 -8.12
CA GLY A 173 -3.89 -7.02 -8.92
C GLY A 173 -3.48 -8.43 -9.31
N SER A 174 -3.07 -8.64 -10.57
CA SER A 174 -2.99 -9.96 -11.24
C SER A 174 -2.09 -10.97 -10.55
N TRP A 175 -1.25 -10.52 -9.61
CA TRP A 175 -0.40 -11.35 -8.78
C TRP A 175 -1.13 -11.95 -7.55
N GLU A 176 -2.43 -12.22 -7.62
CA GLU A 176 -3.26 -12.77 -6.54
C GLU A 176 -3.33 -11.87 -5.30
N TYR A 177 -3.48 -10.57 -5.55
CA TYR A 177 -3.58 -9.56 -4.51
C TYR A 177 -4.91 -8.85 -4.58
N MET A 178 -5.62 -8.79 -3.46
CA MET A 178 -6.93 -8.16 -3.35
C MET A 178 -7.06 -7.46 -2.01
N LEU A 179 -7.51 -6.21 -2.07
CA LEU A 179 -7.87 -5.41 -0.91
C LEU A 179 -9.33 -5.03 -1.07
N ASP A 180 -10.11 -5.17 0.00
CA ASP A 180 -11.54 -4.84 -0.05
C ASP A 180 -11.79 -3.33 0.07
N ASP A 181 -10.93 -2.61 0.80
CA ASP A 181 -11.10 -1.18 1.10
C ASP A 181 -9.77 -0.42 1.05
N ALA A 182 -9.10 -0.39 -0.12
CA ALA A 182 -7.84 0.34 -0.25
C ALA A 182 -8.04 1.85 -0.20
N LEU A 183 -7.04 2.57 0.34
CA LEU A 183 -7.05 4.03 0.38
C LEU A 183 -6.34 4.57 -0.87
N TRP A 184 -7.00 5.47 -1.60
CA TRP A 184 -6.48 6.04 -2.84
C TRP A 184 -6.25 7.53 -2.66
N THR A 185 -5.08 8.01 -3.04
CA THR A 185 -4.66 9.40 -2.78
C THR A 185 -4.16 10.09 -4.04
N SER A 186 -4.27 11.42 -4.10
CA SER A 186 -3.75 12.25 -5.19
C SER A 186 -3.27 13.60 -4.63
N PRO A 187 -2.20 14.24 -5.18
CA PRO A 187 -1.37 13.81 -6.31
C PRO A 187 -0.44 12.61 -5.99
N PRO A 188 0.11 11.93 -7.01
CA PRO A 188 1.02 10.81 -6.78
C PRO A 188 2.41 11.25 -6.31
N VAL A 189 3.00 10.44 -5.45
CA VAL A 189 4.40 10.48 -4.98
C VAL A 189 5.14 9.28 -5.56
N ALA A 190 6.38 9.47 -6.01
CA ALA A 190 7.18 8.44 -6.68
C ALA A 190 7.87 7.45 -5.71
N ASN A 191 8.17 7.86 -4.48
CA ASN A 191 8.81 6.99 -3.46
C ASN A 191 7.78 6.33 -2.54
N TRP A 192 6.69 5.82 -3.11
CA TRP A 192 5.53 5.33 -2.37
C TRP A 192 5.76 3.99 -1.67
N SER A 193 6.72 3.18 -2.13
CA SER A 193 6.93 1.81 -1.67
C SER A 193 7.19 1.75 -0.17
N GLY A 194 6.21 1.30 0.60
CA GLY A 194 6.29 1.25 2.06
C GLY A 194 6.15 2.61 2.77
N ALA A 195 5.83 3.68 2.05
CA ALA A 195 5.67 5.03 2.61
C ALA A 195 4.53 5.07 3.65
N GLY A 196 4.70 5.87 4.70
CA GLY A 196 3.67 6.05 5.72
C GLY A 196 2.60 7.04 5.24
N LEU A 197 1.32 6.64 5.27
CA LEU A 197 0.21 7.57 5.12
C LEU A 197 -0.20 8.06 6.50
N ILE A 198 -0.04 9.36 6.75
CA ILE A 198 -0.18 9.98 8.06
C ILE A 198 -1.41 10.88 8.06
N ASP A 199 -2.28 10.71 9.06
CA ASP A 199 -3.45 11.57 9.26
C ASP A 199 -3.08 12.94 9.88
N ARG A 200 -4.06 13.84 9.97
CA ARG A 200 -3.88 15.17 10.57
C ARG A 200 -3.42 15.16 12.05
N HIS A 201 -3.55 14.02 12.73
CA HIS A 201 -3.14 13.82 14.12
C HIS A 201 -1.75 13.19 14.23
N GLY A 202 -1.05 12.97 13.12
CA GLY A 202 0.28 12.36 13.12
C GLY A 202 0.26 10.84 13.27
N ARG A 203 -0.88 10.19 13.06
CA ARG A 203 -1.05 8.73 13.21
C ARG A 203 -0.96 8.04 11.85
N LEU A 204 -0.39 6.83 11.84
CA LEU A 204 -0.26 6.01 10.65
C LEU A 204 -1.62 5.40 10.29
N VAL A 205 -2.15 5.71 9.10
CA VAL A 205 -3.42 5.20 8.58
C VAL A 205 -3.28 4.28 7.37
N GLY A 206 -2.09 4.19 6.77
CA GLY A 206 -1.82 3.22 5.72
C GLY A 206 -0.36 3.12 5.31
N ILE A 207 -0.05 2.11 4.50
CA ILE A 207 1.30 1.87 3.95
C ILE A 207 1.24 1.88 2.43
N GLY A 208 2.12 2.66 1.81
CA GLY A 208 2.13 2.87 0.36
C GLY A 208 2.51 1.59 -0.38
N SER A 209 1.71 1.28 -1.40
CA SER A 209 1.80 0.01 -2.14
C SER A 209 2.10 0.23 -3.61
N LEU A 210 1.28 1.04 -4.29
CA LEU A 210 1.34 1.24 -5.73
C LEU A 210 1.25 2.72 -6.11
N ILE A 211 1.82 3.07 -7.26
CA ILE A 211 1.40 4.23 -8.05
C ILE A 211 0.36 3.77 -9.07
N VAL A 212 -0.67 4.57 -9.27
CA VAL A 212 -1.81 4.24 -10.13
C VAL A 212 -2.14 5.39 -11.05
N ARG A 213 -2.66 5.05 -12.23
CA ARG A 213 -3.11 6.06 -13.22
C ARG A 213 -4.49 6.62 -12.91
N ASP A 214 -5.28 5.90 -12.13
CA ASP A 214 -6.66 6.24 -11.79
C ASP A 214 -6.92 5.95 -10.31
N ALA A 215 -6.81 7.00 -9.50
CA ALA A 215 -7.08 6.99 -8.06
C ALA A 215 -8.51 7.43 -7.72
N THR A 216 -9.18 8.19 -8.58
CA THR A 216 -10.56 8.64 -8.37
C THR A 216 -11.57 7.53 -8.65
N GLY A 217 -11.30 6.67 -9.64
CA GLY A 217 -12.22 5.61 -10.08
C GLY A 217 -13.37 6.10 -10.95
N ASP A 218 -13.54 7.42 -11.04
CA ASP A 218 -14.54 8.15 -11.82
C ASP A 218 -13.90 9.34 -12.54
N GLU A 219 -14.68 10.00 -13.42
CA GLU A 219 -14.21 11.18 -14.16
C GLU A 219 -14.22 12.46 -13.29
N PRO A 220 -13.19 13.33 -13.38
CA PRO A 220 -11.96 13.14 -14.15
C PRO A 220 -11.02 12.13 -13.48
N ARG A 221 -10.40 11.25 -14.29
CA ARG A 221 -9.41 10.29 -13.79
C ARG A 221 -8.11 10.99 -13.42
N LEU A 222 -7.76 10.94 -12.13
CA LEU A 222 -6.51 11.50 -11.62
C LEU A 222 -5.51 10.40 -11.26
N PRO A 223 -4.21 10.57 -11.57
CA PRO A 223 -3.19 9.67 -11.09
C PRO A 223 -3.03 9.82 -9.56
N GLY A 224 -2.42 8.82 -8.94
CA GLY A 224 -2.30 8.80 -7.49
C GLY A 224 -1.51 7.63 -6.95
N ASN A 225 -1.60 7.40 -5.65
CA ASN A 225 -1.07 6.23 -4.99
C ASN A 225 -2.16 5.42 -4.32
N LEU A 226 -1.92 4.12 -4.19
CA LEU A 226 -2.72 3.18 -3.42
C LEU A 226 -1.98 2.83 -2.13
N PHE A 227 -2.69 2.89 -1.02
CA PHE A 227 -2.21 2.54 0.31
C PHE A 227 -3.02 1.36 0.89
N VAL A 228 -2.29 0.43 1.52
CA VAL A 228 -2.88 -0.64 2.31
C VAL A 228 -3.39 -0.06 3.64
N PRO A 229 -4.66 -0.25 4.01
CA PRO A 229 -5.24 0.31 5.24
C PRO A 229 -4.58 -0.24 6.50
N ILE A 230 -4.28 0.62 7.47
CA ILE A 230 -3.61 0.19 8.70
C ILE A 230 -4.48 -0.75 9.55
N ASP A 231 -5.81 -0.66 9.48
CA ASP A 231 -6.71 -1.53 10.23
C ASP A 231 -6.56 -3.00 9.78
N THR A 232 -6.19 -3.24 8.51
CA THR A 232 -5.85 -4.58 8.02
C THR A 232 -4.62 -5.14 8.75
N LEU A 233 -3.61 -4.31 9.06
CA LEU A 233 -2.45 -4.74 9.85
C LEU A 233 -2.86 -5.02 11.30
N LYS A 234 -3.63 -4.11 11.92
CA LYS A 234 -4.07 -4.25 13.32
C LYS A 234 -4.73 -5.59 13.60
N ALA A 235 -5.56 -6.06 12.67
CA ALA A 235 -6.27 -7.33 12.79
C ALA A 235 -5.35 -8.56 12.83
N ILE A 236 -4.17 -8.51 12.20
CA ILE A 236 -3.27 -9.66 12.04
C ILE A 236 -1.94 -9.51 12.79
N LEU A 237 -1.61 -8.30 13.27
CA LEU A 237 -0.31 -7.97 13.86
C LEU A 237 0.09 -8.90 15.02
N PRO A 238 -0.79 -9.24 16.00
CA PRO A 238 -0.41 -10.14 17.08
C PRO A 238 0.03 -11.53 16.57
N GLU A 239 -0.64 -12.04 15.53
CA GLU A 239 -0.33 -13.34 14.92
C GLU A 239 0.98 -13.28 14.15
N LEU A 240 1.18 -12.21 13.35
CA LEU A 240 2.42 -11.99 12.61
C LEU A 240 3.63 -11.88 13.53
N ILE A 241 3.52 -11.21 14.68
CA ILE A 241 4.62 -11.11 15.66
C ILE A 241 4.89 -12.47 16.31
N ALA A 242 3.84 -13.22 16.64
CA ALA A 242 3.97 -14.47 17.39
C ALA A 242 4.48 -15.65 16.53
N GLN A 243 4.05 -15.73 15.26
CA GLN A 243 4.24 -16.91 14.40
C GLN A 243 4.95 -16.59 13.08
N GLY A 244 5.09 -15.30 12.72
CA GLY A 244 5.62 -14.87 11.43
C GLY A 244 4.62 -14.95 10.27
N HIS A 245 3.42 -15.51 10.51
CA HIS A 245 2.34 -15.65 9.52
C HIS A 245 0.97 -15.53 10.19
N ARG A 246 -0.09 -15.36 9.39
CA ARG A 246 -1.47 -15.34 9.87
C ARG A 246 -1.89 -16.71 10.40
N LYS A 247 -2.84 -16.72 11.34
CA LYS A 247 -3.52 -17.93 11.78
C LYS A 247 -4.56 -18.36 10.74
N GLY A 248 -4.71 -19.67 10.59
CA GLY A 248 -5.71 -20.29 9.70
C GLY A 248 -5.07 -21.01 8.52
N PRO A 249 -5.87 -21.72 7.72
CA PRO A 249 -5.36 -22.46 6.59
C PRO A 249 -4.85 -21.50 5.50
N PRO A 250 -3.70 -21.78 4.87
CA PRO A 250 -3.20 -20.97 3.78
C PRO A 250 -4.12 -21.02 2.57
N ARG A 251 -4.19 -19.91 1.83
CA ARG A 251 -5.00 -19.79 0.62
C ARG A 251 -4.44 -20.71 -0.48
N PRO A 252 -5.31 -21.34 -1.29
CA PRO A 252 -4.85 -22.12 -2.43
C PRO A 252 -4.22 -21.20 -3.50
N TRP A 253 -2.98 -21.49 -3.87
CA TRP A 253 -2.26 -20.78 -4.92
C TRP A 253 -1.98 -21.70 -6.12
N LEU A 254 -2.27 -21.23 -7.33
CA LEU A 254 -2.03 -21.96 -8.59
C LEU A 254 -0.80 -21.43 -9.36
N GLY A 255 -0.42 -20.18 -9.11
CA GLY A 255 0.62 -19.47 -9.86
C GLY A 255 0.19 -18.88 -11.20
N VAL A 256 -1.13 -18.70 -11.39
CA VAL A 256 -1.71 -17.98 -12.52
C VAL A 256 -1.85 -16.50 -12.18
N ALA A 257 -1.31 -15.63 -13.04
CA ALA A 257 -1.65 -14.22 -13.08
C ALA A 257 -2.55 -13.96 -14.28
N ALA A 258 -3.73 -13.39 -14.03
CA ALA A 258 -4.72 -13.08 -15.05
C ALA A 258 -5.13 -11.61 -14.99
N ASP A 259 -5.19 -10.97 -16.15
CA ASP A 259 -5.60 -9.58 -16.32
C ASP A 259 -6.95 -9.51 -17.04
N GLU A 260 -7.75 -8.50 -16.69
CA GLU A 260 -9.01 -8.21 -17.37
C GLU A 260 -8.76 -7.47 -18.68
N VAL A 261 -8.99 -8.15 -19.80
CA VAL A 261 -8.82 -7.60 -21.16
C VAL A 261 -10.12 -7.77 -21.92
N GLN A 262 -10.75 -6.65 -22.31
CA GLN A 262 -12.00 -6.64 -23.08
C GLN A 262 -13.11 -7.53 -22.49
N GLY A 263 -13.26 -7.51 -21.16
CA GLY A 263 -14.27 -8.30 -20.45
C GLY A 263 -13.96 -9.79 -20.31
N ARG A 264 -12.71 -10.20 -20.55
CA ARG A 264 -12.22 -11.57 -20.38
C ARG A 264 -11.05 -11.59 -19.40
N LEU A 265 -10.87 -12.70 -18.69
CA LEU A 265 -9.69 -12.94 -17.87
C LEU A 265 -8.64 -13.68 -18.67
N VAL A 266 -7.63 -12.96 -19.14
CA VAL A 266 -6.54 -13.54 -19.93
C VAL A 266 -5.37 -13.81 -19.01
N VAL A 267 -4.85 -15.04 -19.02
CA VAL A 267 -3.62 -15.41 -18.32
C VAL A 267 -2.47 -14.61 -18.93
N SER A 268 -1.94 -13.66 -18.19
CA SER A 268 -0.81 -12.83 -18.63
C SER A 268 0.53 -13.45 -18.25
N ARG A 269 0.56 -14.22 -17.17
CA ARG A 269 1.77 -14.92 -16.71
C ARG A 269 1.42 -16.18 -15.93
N VAL A 270 2.23 -17.21 -16.14
CA VAL A 270 2.28 -18.39 -15.28
C VAL A 270 3.63 -18.42 -14.57
N SER A 271 3.64 -18.75 -13.28
CA SER A 271 4.85 -18.77 -12.47
C SER A 271 5.61 -20.08 -12.72
N PRO A 272 6.90 -20.04 -13.15
CA PRO A 272 7.61 -21.27 -13.54
C PRO A 272 7.72 -22.30 -12.41
N GLY A 273 7.38 -23.56 -12.68
CA GLY A 273 7.31 -24.63 -11.69
C GLY A 273 6.22 -24.41 -10.63
N SER A 274 5.18 -23.63 -10.93
CA SER A 274 3.96 -23.57 -10.12
C SER A 274 2.98 -24.68 -10.54
N PRO A 275 1.95 -24.96 -9.72
CA PRO A 275 0.95 -25.97 -10.08
C PRO A 275 0.29 -25.76 -11.45
N ALA A 276 0.05 -24.51 -11.85
CA ALA A 276 -0.51 -24.20 -13.16
C ALA A 276 0.47 -24.44 -14.32
N ASP A 277 1.78 -24.22 -14.10
CA ASP A 277 2.82 -24.52 -15.09
C ASP A 277 2.90 -26.05 -15.31
N ASP A 278 2.95 -26.81 -14.23
CA ASP A 278 2.96 -28.29 -14.26
C ASP A 278 1.68 -28.85 -14.93
N ALA A 279 0.57 -28.13 -14.83
CA ALA A 279 -0.70 -28.50 -15.44
C ALA A 279 -0.86 -28.03 -16.89
N GLY A 280 0.14 -27.34 -17.46
CA GLY A 280 0.16 -26.90 -18.86
C GLY A 280 -0.71 -25.68 -19.15
N ILE A 281 -1.02 -24.86 -18.13
CA ILE A 281 -1.60 -23.53 -18.34
C ILE A 281 -0.51 -22.62 -18.89
N VAL A 282 -0.84 -21.81 -19.89
CA VAL A 282 0.13 -20.90 -20.52
C VAL A 282 -0.42 -19.49 -20.63
N ALA A 283 0.48 -18.52 -20.84
CA ALA A 283 0.06 -17.16 -21.15
C ALA A 283 -0.77 -17.12 -22.44
N GLY A 284 -1.86 -16.35 -22.43
CA GLY A 284 -2.84 -16.27 -23.51
C GLY A 284 -4.09 -17.13 -23.29
N ASP A 285 -4.06 -18.12 -22.39
CA ASP A 285 -5.25 -18.87 -21.99
C ASP A 285 -6.30 -17.91 -21.41
N ILE A 286 -7.58 -18.16 -21.66
CA ILE A 286 -8.67 -17.35 -21.08
C ILE A 286 -9.33 -18.17 -19.97
N VAL A 287 -9.32 -17.65 -18.75
CA VAL A 287 -10.00 -18.28 -17.60
C VAL A 287 -11.50 -18.10 -17.75
N LEU A 288 -12.23 -19.22 -17.80
CA LEU A 288 -13.68 -19.26 -17.96
C LEU A 288 -14.40 -19.53 -16.65
N GLY A 289 -13.80 -20.31 -15.74
CA GLY A 289 -14.43 -20.71 -14.48
C GLY A 289 -13.52 -21.48 -13.53
N VAL A 290 -13.95 -21.57 -12.28
CA VAL A 290 -13.37 -22.43 -11.23
C VAL A 290 -14.41 -23.49 -10.89
N GLY A 291 -14.16 -24.73 -11.30
CA GLY A 291 -15.17 -25.79 -11.33
C GLY A 291 -16.37 -25.39 -12.17
N ASP A 292 -17.57 -25.58 -11.63
CA ASP A 292 -18.82 -25.25 -12.31
C ASP A 292 -19.14 -23.75 -12.26
N GLU A 293 -18.36 -22.95 -11.53
CA GLU A 293 -18.63 -21.53 -11.32
C GLU A 293 -17.93 -20.67 -12.39
N PRO A 294 -18.68 -19.99 -13.29
CA PRO A 294 -18.08 -19.14 -14.32
C PRO A 294 -17.47 -17.89 -13.69
N VAL A 295 -16.36 -17.38 -14.23
CA VAL A 295 -15.70 -16.15 -13.76
C VAL A 295 -15.68 -15.07 -14.82
N ARG A 296 -15.76 -13.81 -14.40
CA ARG A 296 -15.72 -12.65 -15.31
C ARG A 296 -14.74 -11.57 -14.93
N THR A 297 -14.50 -11.41 -13.63
CA THR A 297 -13.58 -10.42 -13.08
C THR A 297 -12.53 -11.12 -12.24
N GLN A 298 -11.41 -10.45 -12.07
CA GLN A 298 -10.26 -10.97 -11.36
C GLN A 298 -10.59 -11.20 -9.88
N ALA A 299 -11.37 -10.28 -9.30
CA ALA A 299 -11.87 -10.41 -7.94
C ALA A 299 -12.80 -11.62 -7.78
N ASP A 300 -13.68 -11.88 -8.76
CA ASP A 300 -14.55 -13.06 -8.76
C ASP A 300 -13.75 -14.36 -8.89
N PHE A 301 -12.74 -14.38 -9.78
CA PHE A 301 -11.83 -15.51 -9.93
C PHE A 301 -11.14 -15.87 -8.61
N TYR A 302 -10.55 -14.89 -7.92
CA TYR A 302 -9.87 -15.14 -6.65
C TYR A 302 -10.82 -15.54 -5.53
N ARG A 303 -11.98 -14.90 -5.39
CA ARG A 303 -12.97 -15.31 -4.38
C ARG A 303 -13.41 -16.75 -4.59
N LYS A 304 -13.70 -17.16 -5.83
CA LYS A 304 -14.07 -18.54 -6.15
C LYS A 304 -12.94 -19.52 -5.95
N LEU A 305 -11.70 -19.11 -6.25
CA LEU A 305 -10.51 -19.91 -5.97
C LEU A 305 -10.37 -20.22 -4.46
N TRP A 306 -10.56 -19.22 -3.61
CA TRP A 306 -10.33 -19.33 -2.16
C TRP A 306 -11.53 -19.90 -1.37
N THR A 307 -12.76 -19.73 -1.86
CA THR A 307 -13.97 -20.07 -1.09
C THR A 307 -14.01 -21.58 -0.80
N GLY A 308 -14.10 -21.91 0.49
CA GLY A 308 -14.22 -23.30 0.96
C GLY A 308 -12.99 -24.18 0.73
N ARG A 309 -11.82 -23.59 0.40
CA ARG A 309 -10.61 -24.33 0.04
C ARG A 309 -9.38 -23.77 0.75
N SER A 310 -8.42 -24.65 0.99
CA SER A 310 -7.08 -24.34 1.48
C SER A 310 -6.04 -24.81 0.46
N ALA A 311 -4.79 -24.39 0.64
CA ALA A 311 -3.66 -25.00 -0.04
C ALA A 311 -3.70 -26.54 0.05
N GLY A 312 -3.23 -27.20 -1.01
CA GLY A 312 -3.28 -28.66 -1.15
C GLY A 312 -4.55 -29.19 -1.80
N ALA A 313 -5.61 -28.38 -1.92
CA ALA A 313 -6.84 -28.75 -2.60
C ALA A 313 -6.63 -28.85 -4.12
N THR A 314 -7.28 -29.84 -4.74
CA THR A 314 -7.37 -29.95 -6.21
C THR A 314 -8.50 -29.07 -6.71
N ILE A 315 -8.17 -28.18 -7.64
CA ILE A 315 -9.07 -27.15 -8.16
C ILE A 315 -9.24 -27.36 -9.66
N PRO A 316 -10.45 -27.68 -10.14
CA PRO A 316 -10.75 -27.69 -11.56
C PRO A 316 -10.75 -26.26 -12.09
N LEU A 317 -9.88 -25.95 -13.04
CA LEU A 317 -9.80 -24.68 -13.74
C LEU A 317 -10.27 -24.87 -15.18
N ARG A 318 -11.32 -24.16 -15.56
CA ARG A 318 -11.82 -24.16 -16.95
C ARG A 318 -11.18 -23.02 -17.71
N VAL A 319 -10.47 -23.35 -18.79
CA VAL A 319 -9.78 -22.39 -19.64
C VAL A 319 -10.14 -22.60 -21.11
N LEU A 320 -10.20 -21.52 -21.87
CA LEU A 320 -10.13 -21.57 -23.33
C LEU A 320 -8.67 -21.46 -23.73
N GLN A 321 -8.14 -22.54 -24.30
CA GLN A 321 -6.76 -22.64 -24.79
C GLN A 321 -6.81 -22.83 -26.30
N GLY A 322 -6.40 -21.81 -27.05
CA GLY A 322 -6.64 -21.76 -28.50
C GLY A 322 -8.14 -21.72 -28.81
N ALA A 323 -8.66 -22.77 -29.46
CA ALA A 323 -10.08 -22.93 -29.77
C ALA A 323 -10.82 -23.89 -28.82
N ASP A 324 -10.09 -24.58 -27.94
CA ASP A 324 -10.62 -25.67 -27.14
C ASP A 324 -10.90 -25.22 -25.70
N VAL A 325 -12.08 -25.57 -25.20
CA VAL A 325 -12.38 -25.45 -23.78
C VAL A 325 -11.84 -26.67 -23.06
N ARG A 326 -10.90 -26.45 -22.16
CA ARG A 326 -10.28 -27.49 -21.33
C ARG A 326 -10.65 -27.28 -19.88
N GLU A 327 -10.90 -28.37 -19.18
CA GLU A 327 -10.94 -28.39 -17.73
C GLU A 327 -9.66 -29.06 -17.22
N VAL A 328 -8.91 -28.35 -16.39
CA VAL A 328 -7.61 -28.77 -15.89
C VAL A 328 -7.69 -28.87 -14.38
N SER A 329 -7.50 -30.06 -13.82
CA SER A 329 -7.45 -30.26 -12.36
C SER A 329 -6.06 -29.92 -11.83
N ILE A 330 -5.96 -28.85 -11.05
CA ILE A 330 -4.67 -28.32 -10.55
C ILE A 330 -4.62 -28.48 -9.03
N ARG A 331 -3.62 -29.19 -8.51
CA ARG A 331 -3.40 -29.29 -7.06
C ARG A 331 -2.70 -28.03 -6.55
N SER A 332 -3.46 -27.18 -5.85
CA SER A 332 -2.94 -25.93 -5.28
C SER A 332 -1.88 -26.18 -4.19
N ILE A 333 -1.06 -25.17 -3.91
CA ILE A 333 -0.08 -25.15 -2.83
C ILE A 333 -0.23 -23.89 -1.98
N ASP A 334 0.52 -23.79 -0.88
CA ASP A 334 0.75 -22.49 -0.23
C ASP A 334 1.74 -21.71 -1.10
N ARG A 335 1.44 -20.43 -1.33
CA ARG A 335 2.34 -19.56 -2.08
C ARG A 335 3.71 -19.42 -1.41
N VAL A 336 3.79 -19.52 -0.08
CA VAL A 336 5.08 -19.43 0.63
C VAL A 336 6.01 -20.57 0.20
N ASP A 337 5.47 -21.76 -0.05
CA ASP A 337 6.23 -22.94 -0.48
C ASP A 337 6.79 -22.82 -1.91
N TYR A 338 6.27 -21.87 -2.71
CA TYR A 338 6.81 -21.58 -4.03
C TYR A 338 8.15 -20.86 -3.95
N PHE A 339 8.33 -19.97 -2.97
CA PHE A 339 9.53 -19.15 -2.86
C PHE A 339 10.73 -19.94 -2.34
N LYS A 340 11.94 -19.50 -2.69
CA LYS A 340 13.14 -20.13 -2.18
C LYS A 340 13.26 -19.92 -0.66
N PRO A 341 13.58 -20.98 0.10
CA PRO A 341 13.88 -20.82 1.51
C PRO A 341 15.14 -19.97 1.67
N ARG A 342 15.25 -19.28 2.81
CA ARG A 342 16.45 -18.54 3.14
C ARG A 342 17.62 -19.50 3.36
N THR A 343 18.82 -19.05 2.99
CA THR A 343 20.05 -19.70 3.44
C THR A 343 20.17 -19.49 4.94
N MET A 344 20.01 -20.56 5.72
CA MET A 344 20.32 -20.54 7.16
C MET A 344 21.85 -20.62 7.28
N TYR A 345 22.48 -19.54 7.73
CA TYR A 345 23.89 -19.51 8.13
C TYR A 345 24.02 -19.76 9.63
#